data_AF-B0FJL0-F1
#
_entry.id   AF-B0FJL0-F1
#
_cell.length_a   1.000
_cell.length_b   1.000
_cell.length_c   1.000
_cell.angle_alpha   90.00
_cell.angle_beta   90.00
_cell.angle_gamma   90.00
#
_symmetry.space_group_name_H-M   'P 1'
#
loop_
_entity.id
_entity.type
_entity.pdbx_description
1 polymer ?
#
loop_
_entity_poly.entity_id
_entity_poly.type
_entity_poly.pdbx_seq_one_letter_code
_entity_poly.pdbx_strand_id
1 'polypeptide(L)'
;MEDNVTIIGIAGGTGSGKTTVVKKIVEALPPHYVAVVPLDSYYNDTTHMTEEERHAINFDHPDAFDWKLLTKQINELRLGHAIEQPTYSYLQCNRLPETIHVEPKPVIIIEGIMTLLNKKLREIMDLKIFVDC
;
A
#
# COMPACT_ATOMS: atom_id res chain seq x y z
N MET A 1 12.70 21.91 13.12
CA MET A 1 13.13 20.84 12.19
C MET A 1 11.86 20.34 11.54
N GLU A 2 11.73 20.47 10.23
CA GLU A 2 10.68 19.72 9.52
C GLU A 2 11.01 18.24 9.72
N ASP A 3 10.18 17.51 10.46
CA ASP A 3 10.34 16.07 10.59
C ASP A 3 10.09 15.47 9.21
N ASN A 4 11.17 15.18 8.50
CA ASN A 4 11.13 14.75 7.11
C ASN A 4 10.63 13.30 7.08
N VAL A 5 9.36 13.11 6.68
CA VAL A 5 8.73 11.79 6.56
C VAL A 5 9.50 10.95 5.53
N THR A 6 9.90 9.75 5.92
CA THR A 6 10.61 8.79 5.04
C THR A 6 9.62 7.80 4.43
N ILE A 7 9.57 7.73 3.11
CA ILE A 7 8.70 6.82 2.35
C ILE A 7 9.54 5.67 1.78
N ILE A 8 9.19 4.45 2.16
CA ILE A 8 9.87 3.21 1.74
C ILE A 8 8.91 2.37 0.89
N GLY A 9 9.30 2.04 -0.34
CA GLY A 9 8.58 1.06 -1.16
C GLY A 9 9.22 -0.32 -1.07
N ILE A 10 8.44 -1.35 -0.77
CA ILE A 10 8.89 -2.74 -0.70
C ILE A 10 8.08 -3.57 -1.71
N ALA A 11 8.75 -4.16 -2.70
CA ALA A 11 8.15 -5.05 -3.69
C ALA A 11 8.82 -6.43 -3.72
N GLY A 12 8.19 -7.38 -4.41
CA GLY A 12 8.63 -8.77 -4.49
C GLY A 12 7.46 -9.73 -4.71
N GLY A 13 7.72 -10.92 -5.23
CA GLY A 13 6.69 -11.93 -5.50
C GLY A 13 5.93 -12.39 -4.25
N THR A 14 4.75 -12.97 -4.42
CA THR A 14 4.04 -13.65 -3.33
C THR A 14 4.94 -14.74 -2.73
N GLY A 15 5.05 -14.78 -1.41
CA GLY A 15 5.93 -15.73 -0.72
C GLY A 15 7.42 -15.36 -0.67
N SER A 16 7.88 -14.26 -1.28
CA SER A 16 9.30 -13.88 -1.29
C SER A 16 9.85 -13.39 0.07
N GLY A 17 9.00 -13.26 1.09
CA GLY A 17 9.41 -12.82 2.43
C GLY A 17 9.28 -11.32 2.70
N LYS A 18 8.61 -10.56 1.82
CA LYS A 18 8.32 -9.11 2.03
C LYS A 18 7.77 -8.81 3.42
N THR A 19 6.76 -9.56 3.87
CA THR A 19 6.12 -9.37 5.18
C THR A 19 7.12 -9.54 6.32
N THR A 20 8.09 -10.45 6.19
CA THR A 20 9.17 -10.64 7.16
C THR A 20 10.08 -9.42 7.19
N VAL A 21 10.45 -8.88 6.02
CA VAL A 21 11.27 -7.66 5.92
C VAL A 21 10.54 -6.45 6.53
N VAL A 22 9.27 -6.24 6.18
CA VAL A 22 8.42 -5.18 6.76
C VAL A 22 8.38 -5.30 8.28
N LYS A 23 8.07 -6.50 8.80
CA LYS A 23 8.02 -6.77 10.24
C LYS A 23 9.34 -6.45 10.93
N LYS A 24 10.48 -6.83 10.33
CA LYS A 24 11.81 -6.53 10.88
C LYS A 24 12.13 -5.04 10.91
N ILE A 25 11.71 -4.28 9.91
CA ILE A 25 11.87 -2.81 9.90
C ILE A 25 11.01 -2.18 11.00
N VAL A 26 9.76 -2.60 11.15
CA VAL A 26 8.85 -2.11 12.21
C VAL A 26 9.40 -2.43 13.60
N GLU A 27 9.92 -3.63 13.81
CA GLU A 27 10.54 -4.07 15.09
C GLU A 27 11.84 -3.30 15.42
N ALA A 28 12.57 -2.82 14.41
CA ALA A 28 13.83 -2.10 14.60
C ALA A 28 13.64 -0.61 14.92
N LEU A 29 12.44 -0.06 14.70
CA LEU A 29 12.10 1.34 14.94
C LEU A 29 11.28 1.50 16.23
N PRO A 30 11.20 2.71 16.82
CA PRO A 30 10.39 2.93 18.01
C PRO A 30 8.93 2.48 17.82
N PRO A 31 8.21 2.17 18.91
CA PRO A 31 6.78 1.87 18.81
C PRO A 31 6.01 3.01 18.14
N HIS A 32 5.04 2.65 17.29
CA HIS A 32 4.18 3.60 16.55
C HIS A 32 4.90 4.57 15.61
N TYR A 33 6.16 4.32 15.23
CA TYR A 33 6.93 5.18 14.33
C TYR A 33 6.68 4.91 12.84
N VAL A 34 6.02 3.79 12.53
CA VAL A 34 5.85 3.30 11.16
C VAL A 34 4.36 3.15 10.85
N ALA A 35 3.93 3.71 9.72
CA ALA A 35 2.67 3.36 9.06
C ALA A 35 2.97 2.35 7.95
N VAL A 36 2.28 1.21 7.94
CA VAL A 36 2.38 0.22 6.85
C VAL A 36 1.12 0.31 6.01
N VAL A 37 1.29 0.55 4.72
CA VAL A 37 0.24 0.73 3.72
C VAL A 37 0.34 -0.42 2.71
N PRO A 38 -0.53 -1.44 2.81
CA PRO A 38 -0.53 -2.58 1.88
C PRO A 38 -1.10 -2.14 0.54
N LEU A 39 -0.44 -2.50 -0.56
CA LEU A 39 -0.94 -2.22 -1.92
C LEU A 39 -2.28 -2.91 -2.18
N ASP A 40 -2.48 -4.11 -1.64
CA ASP A 40 -3.69 -4.92 -1.82
C ASP A 40 -4.94 -4.24 -1.24
N SER A 41 -4.78 -3.35 -0.26
CA SER A 41 -5.89 -2.50 0.22
C SER A 41 -6.45 -1.58 -0.87
N TYR A 42 -5.65 -1.28 -1.89
CA TYR A 42 -5.97 -0.35 -2.97
C TYR A 42 -6.33 -1.06 -4.28
N TYR A 43 -6.84 -2.29 -4.24
CA TYR A 43 -7.59 -2.79 -5.40
C TYR A 43 -8.77 -1.85 -5.72
N ASN A 44 -9.10 -1.76 -7.00
CA ASN A 44 -10.20 -0.93 -7.48
C ASN A 44 -11.53 -1.33 -6.84
N ASP A 45 -12.38 -0.33 -6.58
CA ASP A 45 -13.76 -0.59 -6.19
C ASP A 45 -14.55 -1.06 -7.42
N THR A 46 -15.05 -2.29 -7.34
CA THR A 46 -15.77 -2.99 -8.41
C THR A 46 -17.25 -3.17 -8.07
N THR A 47 -17.78 -2.38 -7.13
CA THR A 47 -19.19 -2.44 -6.70
C THR A 47 -20.17 -2.26 -7.87
N HIS A 48 -19.76 -1.54 -8.92
CA HIS A 48 -20.54 -1.33 -10.14
C HIS A 48 -20.53 -2.52 -11.11
N MET A 49 -19.64 -3.50 -10.91
CA MET A 49 -19.48 -4.68 -11.76
C MET A 49 -20.34 -5.85 -11.25
N THR A 50 -20.76 -6.70 -12.18
CA THR A 50 -21.39 -8.00 -11.90
C THR A 50 -20.38 -8.97 -11.28
N GLU A 51 -20.87 -10.05 -10.66
CA GLU A 51 -20.01 -11.08 -10.07
C GLU A 51 -19.13 -11.78 -11.13
N GLU A 52 -19.69 -12.06 -12.31
CA GLU A 52 -18.96 -12.66 -13.43
C GLU A 52 -17.81 -11.76 -13.91
N GLU A 53 -18.06 -10.46 -14.06
CA GLU A 53 -17.03 -9.49 -14.43
C GLU A 53 -15.94 -9.37 -13.35
N ARG A 54 -16.29 -9.44 -12.07
CA ARG A 54 -15.30 -9.42 -10.97
C ARG A 54 -14.42 -10.66 -10.97
N HIS A 55 -14.98 -11.85 -11.22
CA HIS A 55 -14.21 -13.08 -11.32
C HIS A 55 -13.29 -13.13 -12.54
N ALA A 56 -13.55 -12.31 -13.57
CA ALA A 56 -12.67 -12.17 -14.72
C ALA A 56 -11.48 -11.20 -14.48
N ILE A 57 -11.44 -10.49 -13.35
CA ILE A 57 -10.36 -9.55 -13.04
C ILE A 57 -9.06 -10.31 -12.75
N ASN A 58 -8.01 -9.96 -13.48
CA ASN A 58 -6.65 -10.37 -13.13
C ASN A 58 -6.07 -9.41 -12.07
N PHE A 59 -6.08 -9.84 -10.82
CA PHE A 59 -5.52 -9.06 -9.70
C PHE A 59 -3.99 -8.96 -9.72
N ASP A 60 -3.31 -9.78 -10.53
CA ASP A 60 -1.88 -9.66 -10.83
C ASP A 60 -1.61 -8.73 -12.04
N HIS A 61 -2.56 -7.86 -12.40
CA HIS A 61 -2.37 -6.85 -13.43
C HIS A 61 -2.24 -5.45 -12.82
N PRO A 62 -1.37 -4.57 -13.34
CA PRO A 62 -1.24 -3.20 -12.86
C PRO A 62 -2.57 -2.42 -12.80
N ASP A 63 -3.50 -2.72 -13.71
CA ASP A 63 -4.79 -2.02 -13.79
C ASP A 63 -5.76 -2.43 -12.68
N ALA A 64 -5.46 -3.45 -11.89
CA ALA A 64 -6.28 -3.85 -10.75
C ALA A 64 -6.22 -2.84 -9.59
N PHE A 65 -5.21 -1.96 -9.56
CA PHE A 65 -4.94 -1.05 -8.45
C PHE A 65 -5.42 0.39 -8.70
N ASP A 66 -5.97 1.00 -7.67
CA ASP A 66 -6.32 2.41 -7.59
C ASP A 66 -5.08 3.25 -7.25
N TRP A 67 -4.15 3.31 -8.22
CA TRP A 67 -2.89 4.06 -8.07
C TRP A 67 -3.11 5.53 -7.73
N LYS A 68 -4.23 6.10 -8.20
CA LYS A 68 -4.57 7.50 -7.97
C LYS A 68 -4.89 7.73 -6.50
N LEU A 69 -5.73 6.88 -5.90
CA LEU A 69 -6.06 6.96 -4.48
C LEU A 69 -4.83 6.68 -3.62
N LEU A 70 -4.06 5.63 -3.92
CA LEU A 70 -2.83 5.31 -3.18
C LEU A 70 -1.87 6.49 -3.19
N THR A 71 -1.53 7.02 -4.37
CA THR A 71 -0.60 8.15 -4.49
C THR A 71 -1.12 9.38 -3.74
N LYS A 72 -2.43 9.66 -3.82
CA LYS A 72 -3.04 10.77 -3.07
C LYS A 72 -2.84 10.56 -1.56
N GLN A 73 -3.24 9.42 -1.03
CA GLN A 73 -3.22 9.16 0.41
C GLN A 73 -1.79 9.08 0.99
N ILE A 74 -0.82 8.58 0.23
CA ILE A 74 0.59 8.64 0.65
C ILE A 74 1.08 10.09 0.74
N ASN A 75 0.66 10.97 -0.17
CA ASN A 75 0.99 12.39 -0.07
C ASN A 75 0.29 13.09 1.10
N GLU A 76 -0.97 12.74 1.40
CA GLU A 76 -1.66 13.25 2.60
C GLU A 76 -0.91 12.87 3.88
N LEU A 77 -0.52 11.60 4.03
CA LEU A 77 0.29 11.14 5.17
C LEU A 77 1.63 11.88 5.26
N ARG A 78 2.30 12.09 4.11
CA ARG A 78 3.55 12.87 4.05
C ARG A 78 3.38 14.32 4.51
N LEU A 79 2.22 14.91 4.23
CA LEU A 79 1.87 16.28 4.64
C LEU A 79 1.37 16.38 6.08
N GLY A 80 1.31 15.25 6.81
CA GLY A 80 0.83 15.23 8.20
C GLY A 80 -0.68 15.13 8.31
N HIS A 81 -1.38 14.70 7.27
CA HIS A 81 -2.82 14.47 7.31
C HIS A 81 -3.13 12.97 7.45
N ALA A 82 -4.02 12.64 8.38
CA ALA A 82 -4.53 11.28 8.50
C ALA A 82 -5.38 10.89 7.28
N ILE A 83 -5.44 9.59 7.00
CA ILE A 83 -6.21 9.03 5.89
C ILE A 83 -7.17 7.95 6.37
N GLU A 84 -8.20 7.72 5.55
CA GLU A 84 -9.06 6.55 5.64
C GLU A 84 -8.61 5.53 4.60
N GLN A 85 -7.75 4.59 5.01
CA GLN A 85 -7.24 3.55 4.13
C GLN A 85 -8.39 2.60 3.76
N PRO A 86 -8.62 2.30 2.47
CA PRO A 86 -9.60 1.31 2.08
C PRO A 86 -9.26 -0.08 2.66
N THR A 87 -10.29 -0.89 2.89
CA THR A 87 -10.11 -2.31 3.20
C THR A 87 -10.64 -3.16 2.05
N TYR A 88 -10.02 -4.33 1.86
CA TYR A 88 -10.34 -5.22 0.76
C TYR A 88 -10.71 -6.60 1.28
N SER A 89 -11.80 -7.15 0.77
CA SER A 89 -12.25 -8.51 1.08
C SER A 89 -11.88 -9.46 -0.04
N TYR A 90 -10.98 -10.39 0.26
CA TYR A 90 -10.65 -11.51 -0.63
C TYR A 90 -11.82 -12.49 -0.82
N LEU A 91 -12.79 -12.51 0.10
CA LEU A 91 -13.99 -13.34 -0.02
C LEU A 91 -15.00 -12.74 -0.99
N GLN A 92 -15.14 -11.42 -1.00
CA GLN A 92 -16.08 -10.71 -1.89
C GLN A 92 -15.42 -10.24 -3.19
N CYS A 93 -14.10 -10.40 -3.30
CA CYS A 93 -13.27 -9.86 -4.37
C CYS A 93 -13.56 -8.38 -4.62
N ASN A 94 -13.74 -7.59 -3.55
CA ASN A 94 -14.10 -6.18 -3.63
C ASN A 94 -13.68 -5.40 -2.38
N ARG A 95 -13.61 -4.08 -2.54
CA ARG A 95 -13.45 -3.11 -1.44
C ARG A 95 -14.66 -3.17 -0.51
N LEU A 96 -14.40 -3.04 0.79
CA LEU A 96 -15.46 -2.95 1.81
C LEU A 96 -15.78 -1.49 2.13
N PRO A 97 -16.98 -1.19 2.65
CA PRO A 97 -17.35 0.16 3.08
C PRO A 97 -16.51 0.68 4.25
N GLU A 98 -16.03 -0.20 5.12
CA GLU A 98 -15.19 0.16 6.25
C GLU A 98 -13.76 0.51 5.83
N THR A 99 -13.19 1.50 6.53
CA THR A 99 -11.82 1.98 6.35
C THR A 99 -11.01 1.77 7.61
N ILE A 100 -9.69 1.77 7.47
CA ILE A 100 -8.75 1.83 8.58
C ILE A 100 -8.24 3.26 8.68
N HIS A 101 -8.45 3.91 9.83
CA HIS A 101 -7.87 5.21 10.11
C HIS A 101 -6.35 5.06 10.29
N VAL A 102 -5.57 5.80 9.48
CA VAL A 102 -4.10 5.77 9.53
C VAL A 102 -3.59 7.18 9.81
N GLU A 103 -2.93 7.32 10.96
CA GLU A 103 -2.26 8.55 11.39
C GLU A 103 -0.92 8.74 10.63
N PRO A 104 -0.52 9.99 10.32
CA PRO A 104 0.78 10.28 9.73
C PRO A 104 1.91 9.85 10.68
N LYS A 105 2.93 9.19 10.12
CA LYS A 105 4.08 8.65 10.88
C LYS A 105 5.40 9.11 10.26
N PRO A 106 6.49 9.17 11.06
CA PRO A 106 7.82 9.50 10.53
C PRO A 106 8.30 8.57 9.41
N VAL A 107 7.87 7.30 9.42
CA VAL A 107 8.15 6.35 8.35
C VAL A 107 6.84 5.79 7.79
N ILE A 108 6.73 5.81 6.45
CA ILE A 108 5.62 5.20 5.71
C ILE A 108 6.21 4.07 4.85
N ILE A 109 5.75 2.84 5.06
CA ILE A 109 6.11 1.69 4.25
C ILE A 109 4.94 1.36 3.34
N ILE A 110 5.18 1.36 2.03
CA ILE A 110 4.26 0.83 1.03
C ILE A 110 4.77 -0.56 0.67
N GLU A 111 3.95 -1.59 0.79
CA GLU A 111 4.36 -2.97 0.52
C GLU A 111 3.37 -3.68 -0.40
N GLY A 112 3.87 -4.50 -1.34
CA GLY A 112 3.01 -5.23 -2.26
C GLY A 112 3.75 -5.75 -3.50
N ILE A 113 3.09 -6.63 -4.26
CA ILE A 113 3.72 -7.32 -5.40
C ILE A 113 4.22 -6.37 -6.49
N MET A 114 3.54 -5.23 -6.69
CA MET A 114 3.80 -4.27 -7.76
C MET A 114 4.11 -2.86 -7.26
N THR A 115 4.44 -2.70 -5.98
CA THR A 115 4.66 -1.38 -5.36
C THR A 115 5.69 -0.52 -6.10
N LEU A 116 6.72 -1.14 -6.67
CA LEU A 116 7.77 -0.45 -7.43
C LEU A 116 7.45 -0.27 -8.93
N LEU A 117 6.30 -0.75 -9.42
CA LEU A 117 5.92 -0.63 -10.82
C LEU A 117 5.59 0.83 -11.19
N ASN A 118 4.75 1.49 -10.37
CA ASN A 118 4.25 2.82 -10.67
C ASN A 118 5.34 3.89 -10.58
N LYS A 119 5.64 4.57 -11.69
CA LYS A 119 6.69 5.60 -11.76
C LYS A 119 6.44 6.78 -10.79
N LYS A 120 5.21 7.29 -10.72
CA LYS A 120 4.87 8.44 -9.86
C LYS A 120 5.05 8.10 -8.38
N LEU A 121 4.64 6.89 -7.99
CA LEU A 121 4.83 6.41 -6.63
C LEU A 121 6.33 6.25 -6.30
N ARG A 122 7.13 5.74 -7.24
CA ARG A 122 8.59 5.65 -7.07
C ARG A 122 9.28 7.02 -6.93
N GLU A 123 8.78 8.05 -7.60
CA GLU A 123 9.35 9.40 -7.54
C GLU A 123 9.22 10.03 -6.14
N ILE A 124 8.22 9.61 -5.35
CA ILE A 124 8.02 10.09 -3.98
C ILE A 124 8.67 9.21 -2.90
N MET A 125 9.20 8.03 -3.26
CA MET A 125 9.88 7.12 -2.32
C MET A 125 11.34 7.50 -2.11
N ASP A 126 11.77 7.58 -0.85
CA ASP A 126 13.15 7.80 -0.45
C ASP A 126 13.99 6.51 -0.55
N LEU A 127 13.38 5.35 -0.23
CA LEU A 127 14.02 4.04 -0.32
C LEU A 127 13.13 3.04 -1.08
N LYS A 128 13.76 2.20 -1.91
CA LYS A 128 13.09 1.21 -2.76
C LYS A 128 13.78 -0.14 -2.56
N ILE A 129 13.05 -1.12 -2.04
CA ILE A 129 13.55 -2.46 -1.73
C ILE A 129 12.79 -3.47 -2.58
N PHE A 130 13.54 -4.31 -3.30
CA PHE A 130 12.98 -5.48 -3.97
C PHE A 130 13.47 -6.73 -3.25
N VAL A 131 12.53 -7.57 -2.81
CA VAL A 131 12.80 -8.83 -2.12
C VAL A 131 12.66 -9.97 -3.12
N ASP A 132 13.81 -10.57 -3.44
CA ASP A 132 13.96 -11.69 -4.36
C ASP A 132 14.32 -12.98 -3.60
N CYS A 133 13.90 -14.15 -4.12
CA CYS A 133 14.06 -15.45 -3.46
C CYS A 133 14.55 -16.55 -4.41
#